data_AF-A0A359GUU0-F1
#
_entry.id   AF-A0A359GUU0-F1
#
_cell.length_a   1.000
_cell.length_b   1.000
_cell.length_c   1.000
_cell.angle_alpha   90.00
_cell.angle_beta   90.00
_cell.angle_gamma   90.00
#
_symmetry.space_group_name_H-M   'P 1'
#
loop_
_entity.id
_entity.type
_entity.pdbx_description
1 polymer ?
#
loop_
_entity_poly.entity_id
_entity_poly.type
_entity_poly.pdbx_seq_one_letter_code
_entity_poly.pdbx_strand_id
1 'polypeptide(L)'
;MNSAICDLLDIEFPLIAFSHCRDVVVEVSKAGGFGVLGAARYNASTLEKELSWIDEHIDGKPYGVDLIAPTSMAGTEPIQPTKKIKKQVPQEYFDFASGILERHDIDSTDVYVTDFDSNSFLTQDGAASIIDVAFGHPIKLIANALGVPPPYMIDLGKEKGVLTAALIGTREHAIKQVEAGVNIVVASGTEAGGHCGDVSTLVLIPEVCSVLKDSGVPVLAAGGIVTGGQMAACMAMGAAGVWTGSVWLTCAESDTPPVLKEKMLQASSRETVRSRSRTGKHSRQLRSPWTDAWESNAAPKPLAMPLQSQVTENPLAKVTKLAEIGHEGARQLSTSWVGQGVGLMSSTQSAKAIVYEFMQDYLVASERLRASLTE
;
A
#
# COMPACT_ATOMS: atom_id res chain seq x y z
N MET A 1 -11.94 -8.60 20.20
CA MET A 1 -13.24 -8.31 19.52
C MET A 1 -13.75 -9.62 18.90
N ASN A 2 -15.06 -9.86 18.79
CA ASN A 2 -15.55 -11.05 18.07
C ASN A 2 -15.56 -10.77 16.56
N SER A 3 -14.49 -11.18 15.87
CA SER A 3 -14.34 -11.09 14.42
C SER A 3 -13.54 -12.28 13.91
N ALA A 4 -13.94 -12.85 12.77
CA ALA A 4 -13.21 -13.93 12.10
C ALA A 4 -11.73 -13.57 11.83
N ILE A 5 -11.43 -12.29 11.62
CA ILE A 5 -10.05 -11.81 11.41
C ILE A 5 -9.22 -11.93 12.68
N CYS A 6 -9.82 -11.66 13.85
CA CYS A 6 -9.15 -11.81 15.14
C CYS A 6 -8.78 -13.28 15.39
N ASP A 7 -9.71 -14.20 15.10
CA ASP A 7 -9.49 -15.64 15.28
C ASP A 7 -8.44 -16.19 14.31
N LEU A 8 -8.50 -15.77 13.04
CA LEU A 8 -7.58 -16.24 11.99
C LEU A 8 -6.14 -15.77 12.21
N LEU A 9 -5.96 -14.51 12.61
CA LEU A 9 -4.65 -13.87 12.75
C LEU A 9 -4.09 -13.92 14.18
N ASP A 10 -4.87 -14.39 15.16
CA ASP A 10 -4.52 -14.39 16.59
C ASP A 10 -4.23 -12.98 17.14
N ILE A 11 -5.18 -12.06 16.91
CA ILE A 11 -5.08 -10.65 17.30
C ILE A 11 -6.30 -10.18 18.09
N GLU A 12 -6.16 -9.05 18.81
CA GLU A 12 -7.19 -8.54 19.71
C GLU A 12 -8.22 -7.66 19.01
N PHE A 13 -7.79 -6.92 17.98
CA PHE A 13 -8.57 -5.91 17.27
C PHE A 13 -8.32 -6.02 15.76
N PRO A 14 -9.36 -6.08 14.89
CA PRO A 14 -9.21 -6.39 13.47
C PRO A 14 -8.80 -5.15 12.65
N LEU A 15 -7.69 -4.54 13.06
CA LEU A 15 -7.03 -3.39 12.43
C LEU A 15 -5.68 -3.85 11.86
N ILE A 16 -5.62 -3.90 10.54
CA ILE A 16 -4.44 -4.32 9.81
C ILE A 16 -3.70 -3.06 9.35
N ALA A 17 -2.41 -2.97 9.68
CA ALA A 17 -1.54 -1.87 9.30
C ALA A 17 -0.59 -2.30 8.18
N PHE A 18 -0.85 -1.83 6.97
CA PHE A 18 0.10 -1.93 5.86
C PHE A 18 1.09 -0.78 5.93
N SER A 19 2.37 -1.11 6.07
CA SER A 19 3.45 -0.14 6.20
C SER A 19 4.71 -0.62 5.48
N HIS A 20 5.47 0.31 4.91
CA HIS A 20 6.83 0.06 4.42
C HIS A 20 7.88 0.17 5.52
N CYS A 21 7.50 0.68 6.70
CA CYS A 21 8.37 0.82 7.86
C CYS A 21 8.12 -0.32 8.84
N ARG A 22 9.16 -1.12 9.09
CA ARG A 22 9.16 -2.27 10.02
C ARG A 22 8.83 -1.88 11.47
N ASP A 23 9.22 -0.69 11.92
CA ASP A 23 8.93 -0.20 13.27
C ASP A 23 7.42 -0.02 13.50
N VAL A 24 6.71 0.49 12.48
CA VAL A 24 5.24 0.57 12.50
C VAL A 24 4.60 -0.81 12.58
N VAL A 25 5.12 -1.77 11.80
CA VAL A 25 4.62 -3.17 11.80
C VAL A 25 4.71 -3.74 13.21
N VAL A 26 5.86 -3.57 13.87
CA VAL A 26 6.09 -4.04 15.24
C VAL A 26 5.14 -3.37 16.23
N GLU A 27 5.07 -2.05 16.24
CA GLU A 27 4.29 -1.31 17.24
C GLU A 27 2.77 -1.55 17.10
N VAL A 28 2.25 -1.70 15.88
CA VAL A 28 0.83 -2.04 15.69
C VAL A 28 0.51 -3.45 16.18
N SER A 29 1.34 -4.44 15.84
CA SER A 29 1.16 -5.82 16.32
C SER A 29 1.24 -5.91 17.86
N LYS A 30 2.17 -5.18 18.48
CA LYS A 30 2.26 -5.09 19.96
C LYS A 30 1.07 -4.39 20.61
N ALA A 31 0.43 -3.46 19.90
CA ALA A 31 -0.76 -2.76 20.38
C ALA A 31 -2.07 -3.56 20.25
N GLY A 32 -2.03 -4.78 19.69
CA GLY A 32 -3.18 -5.68 19.55
C GLY A 32 -3.83 -5.66 18.16
N GLY A 33 -3.29 -4.88 17.22
CA GLY A 33 -3.61 -4.97 15.79
C GLY A 33 -2.75 -5.99 15.05
N PHE A 34 -2.62 -5.84 13.73
CA PHE A 34 -1.78 -6.72 12.90
C PHE A 34 -0.95 -5.90 11.91
N GLY A 35 0.37 -5.88 12.08
CA GLY A 35 1.29 -5.25 11.14
C GLY A 35 1.54 -6.10 9.89
N VAL A 36 1.59 -5.46 8.72
CA VAL A 36 1.97 -6.06 7.43
C VAL A 36 3.08 -5.23 6.79
N LEU A 37 4.23 -5.86 6.58
CA LEU A 37 5.37 -5.23 5.89
C LEU A 37 5.15 -5.23 4.38
N GLY A 38 5.05 -4.05 3.77
CA GLY A 38 5.02 -3.88 2.33
C GLY A 38 6.40 -4.01 1.71
N ALA A 39 6.71 -5.17 1.12
CA ALA A 39 8.01 -5.51 0.56
C ALA A 39 8.03 -5.48 -0.98
N ALA A 40 7.09 -4.75 -1.57
CA ALA A 40 6.93 -4.59 -3.02
C ALA A 40 8.14 -4.01 -3.76
N ARG A 41 9.23 -3.56 -3.12
CA ARG A 41 10.45 -3.08 -3.81
C ARG A 41 11.71 -3.79 -3.31
N TYR A 42 11.56 -4.82 -2.48
CA TYR A 42 12.69 -5.49 -1.86
C TYR A 42 13.25 -6.57 -2.77
N ASN A 43 14.55 -6.81 -2.67
CA ASN A 43 15.14 -8.08 -3.08
C ASN A 43 15.18 -9.04 -1.89
N ALA A 44 15.54 -10.31 -2.14
CA ALA A 44 15.64 -11.34 -1.12
C ALA A 44 16.52 -10.93 0.08
N SER A 45 17.68 -10.31 -0.15
CA SER A 45 18.59 -9.92 0.94
C SER A 45 18.04 -8.78 1.79
N THR A 46 17.37 -7.80 1.18
CA THR A 46 16.70 -6.73 1.92
C THR A 46 15.54 -7.29 2.72
N LEU A 47 14.72 -8.15 2.11
CA LEU A 47 13.59 -8.76 2.82
C LEU A 47 14.05 -9.58 4.02
N GLU A 48 15.06 -10.43 3.87
CA GLU A 48 15.65 -11.21 4.96
C GLU A 48 16.03 -10.30 6.14
N LYS A 49 16.81 -9.23 5.88
CA LYS A 49 17.24 -8.30 6.94
C LYS A 49 16.08 -7.64 7.67
N GLU A 50 15.05 -7.26 6.92
CA GLU A 50 13.89 -6.57 7.46
C GLU A 50 13.00 -7.52 8.28
N LEU A 51 12.81 -8.76 7.83
CA LEU A 51 12.04 -9.77 8.55
C LEU A 51 12.79 -10.31 9.78
N SER A 52 14.11 -10.54 9.68
CA SER A 52 14.93 -10.90 10.86
C SER A 52 14.83 -9.83 11.94
N TRP A 53 14.87 -8.55 11.54
CA TRP A 53 14.70 -7.45 12.49
C TRP A 53 13.30 -7.47 13.12
N ILE A 54 12.23 -7.68 12.34
CA ILE A 54 10.88 -7.80 12.89
C ILE A 54 10.82 -8.97 13.90
N ASP A 55 11.32 -10.15 13.55
CA ASP A 55 11.31 -11.31 14.44
C ASP A 55 12.00 -11.05 15.79
N GLU A 56 13.11 -10.31 15.78
CA GLU A 56 13.84 -9.92 16.98
C GLU A 56 13.08 -8.90 17.85
N HIS A 57 12.18 -8.11 17.25
CA HIS A 57 11.53 -6.97 17.90
C HIS A 57 10.03 -7.15 18.12
N ILE A 58 9.38 -8.16 17.53
CA ILE A 58 7.92 -8.33 17.52
C ILE A 58 7.35 -8.95 18.83
N ASP A 59 8.21 -9.42 19.73
CA ASP A 59 7.84 -10.06 21.01
C ASP A 59 6.84 -11.22 20.85
N GLY A 60 7.02 -12.02 19.79
CA GLY A 60 6.16 -13.17 19.47
C GLY A 60 4.76 -12.81 18.97
N LYS A 61 4.46 -11.52 18.74
CA LYS A 61 3.17 -11.09 18.16
C LYS A 61 3.10 -11.44 16.67
N PRO A 62 1.90 -11.71 16.14
CA PRO A 62 1.76 -12.10 14.74
C PRO A 62 1.91 -10.89 13.82
N TYR A 63 2.46 -11.13 12.63
CA TYR A 63 2.63 -10.12 11.58
C TYR A 63 2.56 -10.78 10.20
N GLY A 64 2.48 -9.97 9.15
CA GLY A 64 2.44 -10.45 7.77
C GLY A 64 3.36 -9.68 6.83
N VAL A 65 3.38 -10.14 5.57
CA VAL A 65 4.18 -9.54 4.48
C VAL A 65 3.29 -9.37 3.26
N ASP A 66 3.42 -8.23 2.58
CA ASP A 66 2.77 -7.96 1.30
C ASP A 66 3.82 -7.85 0.19
N LEU A 67 3.65 -8.67 -0.86
CA LEU A 67 4.54 -8.76 -2.00
C LEU A 67 3.81 -8.43 -3.30
N ILE A 68 4.60 -8.09 -4.32
CA ILE A 68 4.13 -8.12 -5.72
C ILE A 68 4.77 -9.34 -6.37
N ALA A 69 4.04 -10.45 -6.42
CA ALA A 69 4.50 -11.62 -7.14
C ALA A 69 4.06 -11.53 -8.61
N PRO A 70 4.97 -11.67 -9.59
CA PRO A 70 4.61 -11.58 -10.99
C PRO A 70 3.72 -12.76 -11.41
N THR A 71 2.60 -12.46 -12.08
CA THR A 71 1.71 -13.46 -12.71
C THR A 71 2.38 -14.25 -13.83
N SER A 72 3.53 -13.81 -14.36
CA SER A 72 4.28 -14.51 -15.42
C SER A 72 4.94 -15.81 -14.98
N MET A 73 4.82 -16.22 -13.71
CA MET A 73 5.09 -17.60 -13.33
C MET A 73 4.04 -18.59 -13.88
N ALA A 74 2.95 -18.09 -14.46
CA ALA A 74 1.92 -18.88 -15.15
C ALA A 74 1.77 -18.54 -16.66
N GLY A 75 2.61 -17.67 -17.23
CA GLY A 75 2.51 -17.21 -18.63
C GLY A 75 3.87 -17.01 -19.30
N THR A 76 4.00 -17.46 -20.54
CA THR A 76 5.26 -17.74 -21.29
C THR A 76 6.11 -16.53 -21.72
N GLU A 77 5.94 -15.33 -21.16
CA GLU A 77 6.77 -14.18 -21.52
C GLU A 77 7.73 -13.77 -20.39
N PRO A 78 9.05 -13.84 -20.62
CA PRO A 78 10.03 -13.44 -19.62
C PRO A 78 9.99 -11.92 -19.38
N ILE A 79 10.05 -11.53 -18.10
CA ILE A 79 10.12 -10.12 -17.68
C ILE A 79 11.44 -9.52 -18.20
N GLN A 80 11.35 -8.44 -18.98
CA GLN A 80 12.52 -7.85 -19.63
C GLN A 80 13.40 -7.05 -18.64
N PRO A 81 14.73 -7.04 -18.81
CA PRO A 81 15.63 -6.19 -18.03
C PRO A 81 15.27 -4.69 -18.14
N THR A 82 15.41 -3.92 -17.06
CA THR A 82 15.16 -2.46 -16.97
C THR A 82 15.75 -1.68 -18.14
N LYS A 83 17.00 -1.97 -18.52
CA LYS A 83 17.70 -1.34 -19.65
C LYS A 83 17.02 -1.55 -21.01
N LYS A 84 16.31 -2.66 -21.21
CA LYS A 84 15.53 -2.90 -22.44
C LYS A 84 14.18 -2.17 -22.40
N ILE A 85 13.58 -2.03 -21.22
CA ILE A 85 12.31 -1.33 -21.00
C ILE A 85 12.48 0.19 -21.20
N LYS A 86 13.56 0.80 -20.69
CA LYS A 86 13.85 2.23 -20.89
C LYS A 86 13.95 2.63 -22.36
N LYS A 87 14.49 1.76 -23.22
CA LYS A 87 14.59 2.02 -24.68
C LYS A 87 13.23 2.10 -25.39
N GLN A 88 12.15 1.65 -24.73
CA GLN A 88 10.79 1.73 -25.26
C GLN A 88 10.08 3.03 -24.88
N VAL A 89 10.68 3.85 -24.01
CA VAL A 89 10.12 5.12 -23.57
C VAL A 89 10.58 6.23 -24.53
N PRO A 90 9.67 6.98 -25.16
CA PRO A 90 10.04 8.11 -26.02
C PRO A 90 10.76 9.21 -25.23
N GLN A 91 11.77 9.84 -25.86
CA GLN A 91 12.62 10.85 -25.21
C GLN A 91 11.82 12.03 -24.65
N GLU A 92 10.73 12.42 -25.31
CA GLU A 92 9.84 13.51 -24.86
C GLU A 92 9.31 13.34 -23.42
N TYR A 93 9.17 12.10 -22.93
CA TYR A 93 8.71 11.85 -21.56
C TYR A 93 9.80 12.18 -20.54
N PHE A 94 11.05 11.81 -20.84
CA PHE A 94 12.20 12.15 -20.00
C PHE A 94 12.43 13.66 -20.00
N ASP A 95 12.34 14.28 -21.18
CA ASP A 95 12.49 15.73 -21.34
C ASP A 95 11.39 16.48 -20.59
N PHE A 96 10.14 16.02 -20.65
CA PHE A 96 9.03 16.62 -19.91
C PHE A 96 9.26 16.55 -18.39
N ALA A 97 9.67 15.39 -17.88
CA ALA A 97 9.97 15.20 -16.46
C ALA A 97 11.16 16.07 -16.00
N SER A 98 12.24 16.13 -16.77
CA SER A 98 13.39 17.00 -16.51
C SER A 98 12.99 18.47 -16.52
N GLY A 99 12.15 18.89 -17.46
CA GLY A 99 11.64 20.26 -17.52
C GLY A 99 10.78 20.64 -16.31
N ILE A 100 10.11 19.69 -15.64
CA ILE A 100 9.45 19.97 -14.35
C ILE A 100 10.50 20.31 -13.29
N LEU A 101 11.58 19.53 -13.19
CA LEU A 101 12.64 19.78 -12.23
C LEU A 101 13.30 21.14 -12.44
N GLU A 102 13.64 21.47 -13.69
CA GLU A 102 14.31 22.73 -14.05
C GLU A 102 13.46 23.96 -13.75
N ARG A 103 12.13 23.89 -13.95
CA ARG A 103 11.20 24.98 -13.59
C ARG A 103 11.12 25.23 -12.07
N HIS A 104 11.63 24.31 -11.27
CA HIS A 104 11.71 24.40 -9.82
C HIS A 104 13.18 24.46 -9.33
N ASP A 105 14.09 24.93 -10.18
CA ASP A 105 15.50 25.14 -9.87
C ASP A 105 16.27 23.86 -9.46
N ILE A 106 15.80 22.69 -9.89
CA ILE A 106 16.47 21.41 -9.66
C ILE A 106 17.24 21.00 -10.92
N ASP A 107 18.54 20.77 -10.77
CA ASP A 107 19.38 20.21 -11.83
C ASP A 107 18.85 18.84 -12.28
N SER A 108 18.66 18.66 -13.58
CA SER A 108 18.09 17.47 -14.20
C SER A 108 19.14 16.57 -14.88
N THR A 109 20.39 17.04 -15.00
CA THR A 109 21.41 16.44 -15.88
C THR A 109 21.85 15.03 -15.46
N ASP A 110 21.77 14.72 -14.17
CA ASP A 110 22.17 13.44 -13.57
C ASP A 110 21.01 12.45 -13.37
N VAL A 111 19.75 12.90 -13.54
CA VAL A 111 18.55 12.19 -13.09
C VAL A 111 18.39 10.82 -13.75
N TYR A 112 18.86 10.67 -14.98
CA TYR A 112 18.78 9.41 -15.72
C TYR A 112 20.16 8.79 -16.01
N VAL A 113 21.24 9.32 -15.41
CA VAL A 113 22.60 8.81 -15.60
C VAL A 113 22.81 7.50 -14.84
N THR A 114 22.26 7.40 -13.63
CA THR A 114 22.22 6.15 -12.86
C THR A 114 20.85 5.48 -13.02
N ASP A 115 20.86 4.22 -13.44
CA ASP A 115 19.65 3.40 -13.42
C ASP A 115 19.18 3.22 -11.96
N PHE A 116 17.96 3.68 -11.64
CA PHE A 116 17.23 3.04 -10.55
C PHE A 116 17.03 1.60 -10.99
N ASP A 117 17.56 0.64 -10.24
CA ASP A 117 17.22 -0.75 -10.47
C ASP A 117 15.84 -1.02 -9.86
N SER A 118 14.80 -0.49 -10.51
CA SER A 118 13.40 -0.65 -10.09
C SER A 118 12.92 -2.10 -10.20
N ASN A 119 13.73 -3.00 -10.76
CA ASN A 119 13.37 -4.39 -11.02
C ASN A 119 14.17 -5.39 -10.18
N SER A 120 14.51 -5.07 -8.93
CA SER A 120 15.08 -6.07 -8.00
C SER A 120 14.16 -7.29 -7.69
N PHE A 121 13.04 -7.43 -8.40
CA PHE A 121 12.16 -8.60 -8.40
C PHE A 121 12.74 -9.83 -9.12
N LEU A 122 13.77 -9.69 -9.95
CA LEU A 122 14.33 -10.81 -10.72
C LEU A 122 15.85 -10.84 -10.68
N THR A 123 16.40 -11.56 -9.72
CA THR A 123 17.65 -12.29 -9.95
C THR A 123 17.28 -13.72 -10.31
N GLN A 124 17.41 -14.06 -11.59
CA GLN A 124 17.23 -15.43 -12.09
C GLN A 124 18.48 -16.30 -11.86
N ASP A 125 19.35 -15.92 -10.91
CA ASP A 125 20.59 -16.62 -10.60
C ASP A 125 20.75 -16.78 -9.08
N GLY A 126 20.43 -17.96 -8.56
CA GLY A 126 21.04 -18.52 -7.35
C GLY A 126 20.62 -18.02 -5.96
N ALA A 127 19.69 -17.06 -5.83
CA ALA A 127 19.15 -16.61 -4.55
C ALA A 127 17.73 -17.15 -4.32
N ALA A 128 17.39 -17.53 -3.08
CA ALA A 128 16.04 -17.97 -2.71
C ALA A 128 14.98 -16.99 -3.23
N SER A 129 13.83 -17.50 -3.70
CA SER A 129 12.72 -16.64 -4.13
C SER A 129 12.35 -15.71 -2.97
N ILE A 130 11.95 -14.46 -3.25
CA ILE A 130 11.43 -13.55 -2.21
C ILE A 130 10.24 -14.16 -1.44
N ILE A 131 9.51 -15.06 -2.10
CA ILE A 131 8.46 -15.90 -1.50
C ILE A 131 9.07 -16.86 -0.48
N ASP A 132 10.15 -17.57 -0.82
CA ASP A 132 10.83 -18.52 0.06
C ASP A 132 11.40 -17.84 1.29
N VAL A 133 11.99 -16.65 1.11
CA VAL A 133 12.46 -15.80 2.21
C VAL A 133 11.30 -15.49 3.14
N ALA A 134 10.18 -14.94 2.63
CA ALA A 134 9.01 -14.63 3.46
C ALA A 134 8.50 -15.84 4.25
N PHE A 135 8.44 -17.02 3.62
CA PHE A 135 8.04 -18.27 4.26
C PHE A 135 9.09 -18.90 5.17
N GLY A 136 10.34 -18.41 5.15
CA GLY A 136 11.40 -18.78 6.11
C GLY A 136 11.20 -18.16 7.48
N HIS A 137 10.42 -17.07 7.55
CA HIS A 137 10.09 -16.34 8.76
C HIS A 137 8.73 -16.77 9.34
N PRO A 138 8.47 -16.53 10.64
CA PRO A 138 7.22 -16.91 11.33
C PRO A 138 6.05 -15.96 11.00
N ILE A 139 5.87 -15.63 9.72
CA ILE A 139 4.75 -14.80 9.25
C ILE A 139 3.42 -15.54 9.42
N LYS A 140 2.36 -14.83 9.78
CA LYS A 140 1.00 -15.38 9.88
C LYS A 140 0.17 -15.17 8.61
N LEU A 141 0.56 -14.17 7.81
CA LEU A 141 -0.12 -13.76 6.59
C LEU A 141 0.89 -13.41 5.48
N ILE A 142 0.61 -13.84 4.25
CA ILE A 142 1.25 -13.35 3.04
C ILE A 142 0.19 -12.76 2.09
N ALA A 143 0.36 -11.50 1.69
CA ALA A 143 -0.52 -10.81 0.77
C ALA A 143 0.12 -10.68 -0.61
N ASN A 144 -0.71 -10.74 -1.65
CA ASN A 144 -0.33 -10.35 -3.01
C ASN A 144 -1.04 -9.05 -3.40
N ALA A 145 -0.29 -7.96 -3.53
CA ALA A 145 -0.81 -6.63 -3.82
C ALA A 145 -1.43 -6.50 -5.22
N LEU A 146 -1.01 -7.31 -6.19
CA LEU A 146 -1.42 -7.18 -7.59
C LEU A 146 -1.78 -8.52 -8.23
N GLY A 147 -3.06 -8.67 -8.56
CA GLY A 147 -3.56 -9.83 -9.30
C GLY A 147 -3.76 -11.05 -8.41
N VAL A 148 -3.97 -12.20 -9.07
CA VAL A 148 -4.15 -13.48 -8.37
C VAL A 148 -2.79 -13.95 -7.86
N PRO A 149 -2.64 -14.34 -6.58
CA PRO A 149 -1.41 -14.92 -6.07
C PRO A 149 -0.98 -16.12 -6.92
N PRO A 150 0.32 -16.32 -7.20
CA PRO A 150 0.79 -17.50 -7.90
C PRO A 150 0.40 -18.78 -7.14
N PRO A 151 0.05 -19.89 -7.81
CA PRO A 151 -0.30 -21.15 -7.15
C PRO A 151 0.75 -21.60 -6.12
N TYR A 152 2.03 -21.43 -6.44
CA TYR A 152 3.14 -21.72 -5.53
C TYR A 152 3.04 -21.01 -4.17
N MET A 153 2.64 -19.73 -4.16
CA MET A 153 2.45 -18.96 -2.92
C MET A 153 1.28 -19.52 -2.09
N ILE A 154 0.20 -19.94 -2.76
CA ILE A 154 -0.99 -20.50 -2.11
C ILE A 154 -0.68 -21.88 -1.52
N ASP A 155 0.04 -22.71 -2.26
CA ASP A 155 0.39 -24.07 -1.82
C ASP A 155 1.35 -24.03 -0.63
N LEU A 156 2.37 -23.16 -0.65
CA LEU A 156 3.23 -22.93 0.52
C LEU A 156 2.45 -22.37 1.72
N GLY A 157 1.49 -21.47 1.48
CA GLY A 157 0.59 -20.97 2.53
C GLY A 157 -0.13 -22.11 3.24
N LYS A 158 -0.72 -23.03 2.47
CA LYS A 158 -1.39 -24.22 3.01
C LYS A 158 -0.42 -25.14 3.75
N GLU A 159 0.75 -25.42 3.18
CA GLU A 159 1.76 -26.30 3.78
C GLU A 159 2.24 -25.79 5.14
N LYS A 160 2.49 -24.47 5.24
CA LYS A 160 3.06 -23.85 6.44
C LYS A 160 2.03 -23.27 7.41
N GLY A 161 0.73 -23.34 7.08
CA GLY A 161 -0.32 -22.74 7.89
C GLY A 161 -0.30 -21.21 7.92
N VAL A 162 0.22 -20.59 6.85
CA VAL A 162 0.25 -19.13 6.66
C VAL A 162 -0.93 -18.74 5.78
N LEU A 163 -1.71 -17.76 6.24
CA LEU A 163 -2.87 -17.29 5.50
C LEU A 163 -2.45 -16.50 4.26
N THR A 164 -3.21 -16.64 3.19
CA THR A 164 -3.03 -15.85 1.97
C THR A 164 -4.08 -14.75 1.88
N ALA A 165 -3.65 -13.54 1.53
CA ALA A 165 -4.52 -12.42 1.24
C ALA A 165 -4.31 -11.88 -0.18
N ALA A 166 -5.36 -11.29 -0.75
CA ALA A 166 -5.24 -10.60 -2.03
C ALA A 166 -6.06 -9.32 -2.08
N LEU A 167 -5.49 -8.29 -2.69
CA LEU A 167 -6.13 -6.99 -2.85
C LEU A 167 -6.99 -6.95 -4.12
N ILE A 168 -8.18 -6.40 -3.99
CA ILE A 168 -9.15 -6.24 -5.08
C ILE A 168 -9.69 -4.82 -5.12
N GLY A 169 -10.11 -4.39 -6.31
CA GLY A 169 -10.81 -3.11 -6.51
C GLY A 169 -12.17 -3.28 -7.20
N THR A 170 -12.60 -4.52 -7.50
CA THR A 170 -13.90 -4.82 -8.11
C THR A 170 -14.44 -6.15 -7.59
N ARG A 171 -15.75 -6.34 -7.70
CA ARG A 171 -16.47 -7.56 -7.34
C ARG A 171 -15.95 -8.81 -8.07
N GLU A 172 -15.69 -8.72 -9.38
CA GLU A 172 -15.28 -9.85 -10.20
C GLU A 172 -13.91 -10.37 -9.78
N HIS A 173 -13.02 -9.48 -9.35
CA HIS A 173 -11.73 -9.90 -8.81
C HIS A 173 -11.90 -10.66 -7.50
N ALA A 174 -12.83 -10.26 -6.63
CA ALA A 174 -13.08 -10.94 -5.36
C ALA A 174 -13.45 -12.42 -5.57
N ILE A 175 -14.33 -12.71 -6.53
CA ILE A 175 -14.72 -14.08 -6.90
C ILE A 175 -13.49 -14.89 -7.34
N LYS A 176 -12.68 -14.34 -8.25
CA LYS A 176 -11.47 -15.00 -8.76
C LYS A 176 -10.44 -15.31 -7.67
N GLN A 177 -10.30 -14.44 -6.68
CA GLN A 177 -9.38 -14.68 -5.56
C GLN A 177 -9.85 -15.84 -4.68
N VAL A 178 -11.15 -15.91 -4.38
CA VAL A 178 -11.72 -17.02 -3.62
C VAL A 178 -11.60 -18.33 -4.38
N GLU A 179 -11.88 -18.34 -5.69
CA GLU A 179 -11.69 -19.51 -6.56
C GLU A 179 -10.22 -19.99 -6.59
N ALA A 180 -9.25 -19.07 -6.48
CA ALA A 180 -7.84 -19.40 -6.38
C ALA A 180 -7.44 -20.00 -5.02
N GLY A 181 -8.28 -19.88 -3.99
CA GLY A 181 -8.03 -20.39 -2.65
C GLY A 181 -7.45 -19.35 -1.67
N VAL A 182 -7.64 -18.06 -1.94
CA VAL A 182 -7.25 -16.98 -1.02
C VAL A 182 -8.06 -17.05 0.28
N ASN A 183 -7.39 -16.87 1.43
CA ASN A 183 -8.03 -16.95 2.74
C ASN A 183 -8.67 -15.64 3.21
N ILE A 184 -8.19 -14.49 2.75
CA ILE A 184 -8.68 -13.16 3.13
C ILE A 184 -8.72 -12.24 1.89
N VAL A 185 -9.85 -11.57 1.66
CA VAL A 185 -9.96 -10.58 0.58
C VAL A 185 -9.84 -9.16 1.12
N VAL A 186 -8.96 -8.35 0.55
CA VAL A 186 -8.80 -6.94 0.90
C VAL A 186 -9.47 -6.07 -0.18
N ALA A 187 -10.66 -5.54 0.14
CA ALA A 187 -11.45 -4.73 -0.77
C ALA A 187 -11.06 -3.25 -0.66
N SER A 188 -10.38 -2.72 -1.69
CA SER A 188 -9.78 -1.38 -1.66
C SER A 188 -10.54 -0.38 -2.53
N GLY A 189 -11.23 0.55 -1.87
CA GLY A 189 -11.97 1.63 -2.51
C GLY A 189 -11.07 2.71 -3.12
N THR A 190 -11.64 3.56 -3.96
CA THR A 190 -10.94 4.62 -4.71
C THR A 190 -10.29 5.70 -3.83
N GLU A 191 -10.72 5.79 -2.57
CA GLU A 191 -10.19 6.66 -1.53
C GLU A 191 -8.79 6.21 -1.05
N ALA A 192 -8.39 4.95 -1.32
CA ALA A 192 -7.08 4.42 -0.93
C ALA A 192 -5.92 5.18 -1.58
N GLY A 193 -4.81 5.32 -0.82
CA GLY A 193 -3.52 5.77 -1.35
C GLY A 193 -2.82 4.66 -2.11
N GLY A 194 -1.92 5.01 -3.03
CA GLY A 194 -1.24 4.02 -3.88
C GLY A 194 -2.17 3.50 -4.98
N HIS A 195 -1.89 2.34 -5.55
CA HIS A 195 -2.73 1.75 -6.60
C HIS A 195 -4.14 1.45 -6.09
N CYS A 196 -5.15 2.02 -6.74
CA CYS A 196 -6.54 1.91 -6.28
C CYS A 196 -7.54 1.82 -7.44
N GLY A 197 -8.69 1.20 -7.14
CA GLY A 197 -9.84 1.11 -8.03
C GLY A 197 -10.52 2.47 -8.24
N ASP A 198 -11.63 2.46 -8.98
CA ASP A 198 -12.50 3.62 -9.23
C ASP A 198 -13.81 3.58 -8.43
N VAL A 199 -14.18 2.42 -7.86
CA VAL A 199 -15.34 2.28 -6.99
C VAL A 199 -15.01 2.77 -5.57
N SER A 200 -15.88 3.61 -4.99
CA SER A 200 -15.71 4.12 -3.61
C SER A 200 -15.87 3.02 -2.56
N THR A 201 -15.23 3.18 -1.39
CA THR A 201 -15.33 2.24 -0.26
C THR A 201 -16.79 2.01 0.16
N LEU A 202 -17.61 3.07 0.22
CA LEU A 202 -19.02 2.97 0.58
C LEU A 202 -19.82 2.03 -0.34
N VAL A 203 -19.43 1.94 -1.62
CA VAL A 203 -20.10 1.10 -2.63
C VAL A 203 -19.45 -0.28 -2.74
N LEU A 204 -18.11 -0.32 -2.79
CA LEU A 204 -17.35 -1.55 -3.04
C LEU A 204 -17.50 -2.57 -1.90
N ILE A 205 -17.44 -2.11 -0.64
CA ILE A 205 -17.44 -3.02 0.51
C ILE A 205 -18.72 -3.87 0.59
N PRO A 206 -19.95 -3.29 0.60
CA PRO A 206 -21.16 -4.11 0.68
C PRO A 206 -21.36 -4.98 -0.57
N GLU A 207 -20.93 -4.53 -1.75
CA GLU A 207 -21.00 -5.33 -2.98
C GLU A 207 -20.11 -6.59 -2.89
N VAL A 208 -18.87 -6.43 -2.44
CA VAL A 208 -17.92 -7.55 -2.26
C VAL A 208 -18.38 -8.49 -1.16
N CYS A 209 -18.82 -7.96 -0.01
CA CYS A 209 -19.34 -8.77 1.08
C CYS A 209 -20.58 -9.57 0.65
N SER A 210 -21.47 -8.98 -0.15
CA SER A 210 -22.66 -9.65 -0.65
C SER A 210 -22.32 -10.82 -1.58
N VAL A 211 -21.33 -10.69 -2.47
CA VAL A 211 -20.98 -11.79 -3.39
C VAL A 211 -20.19 -12.91 -2.71
N LEU A 212 -19.46 -12.60 -1.63
CA LEU A 212 -18.65 -13.56 -0.89
C LEU A 212 -19.36 -14.18 0.32
N LYS A 213 -20.62 -13.81 0.59
CA LYS A 213 -21.36 -14.22 1.80
C LYS A 213 -21.31 -15.72 2.08
N ASP A 214 -21.45 -16.55 1.05
CA ASP A 214 -21.51 -18.01 1.19
C ASP A 214 -20.13 -18.69 1.09
N SER A 215 -19.07 -17.92 0.83
CA SER A 215 -17.71 -18.47 0.71
C SER A 215 -17.03 -18.73 2.06
N GLY A 216 -17.49 -18.06 3.14
CA GLY A 216 -16.82 -18.04 4.43
C GLY A 216 -15.50 -17.26 4.46
N VAL A 217 -15.07 -16.66 3.34
CA VAL A 217 -13.85 -15.86 3.26
C VAL A 217 -14.11 -14.44 3.80
N PRO A 218 -13.44 -14.01 4.88
CA PRO A 218 -13.65 -12.68 5.44
C PRO A 218 -13.09 -11.58 4.53
N VAL A 219 -13.78 -10.43 4.55
CA VAL A 219 -13.41 -9.24 3.79
C VAL A 219 -12.82 -8.19 4.74
N LEU A 220 -11.64 -7.69 4.42
CA LEU A 220 -11.06 -6.49 5.03
C LEU A 220 -11.39 -5.27 4.16
N ALA A 221 -11.96 -4.23 4.76
CA ALA A 221 -12.21 -2.98 4.05
C ALA A 221 -10.95 -2.11 4.01
N ALA A 222 -10.63 -1.55 2.84
CA ALA A 222 -9.51 -0.65 2.64
C ALA A 222 -9.94 0.59 1.85
N GLY A 223 -9.26 1.71 2.10
CA GLY A 223 -9.45 2.97 1.39
C GLY A 223 -10.24 4.01 2.18
N GLY A 224 -9.58 5.14 2.47
CA GLY A 224 -10.16 6.27 3.20
C GLY A 224 -10.29 6.09 4.72
N ILE A 225 -9.95 4.92 5.26
CA ILE A 225 -10.11 4.57 6.68
C ILE A 225 -8.89 5.02 7.47
N VAL A 226 -9.08 5.99 8.36
CA VAL A 226 -8.03 6.55 9.24
C VAL A 226 -8.52 6.80 10.67
N THR A 227 -9.78 6.46 10.98
CA THR A 227 -10.38 6.56 12.33
C THR A 227 -11.19 5.30 12.66
N GLY A 228 -11.41 5.04 13.95
CA GLY A 228 -12.24 3.92 14.40
C GLY A 228 -13.72 4.06 14.01
N GLY A 229 -14.22 5.28 13.85
CA GLY A 229 -15.60 5.52 13.38
C GLY A 229 -15.80 5.09 11.93
N GLN A 230 -14.81 5.32 11.06
CA GLN A 230 -14.83 4.81 9.69
C GLN A 230 -14.70 3.28 9.66
N MET A 231 -13.91 2.70 10.56
CA MET A 231 -13.86 1.26 10.74
C MET A 231 -15.22 0.68 11.15
N ALA A 232 -15.91 1.29 12.13
CA ALA A 232 -17.25 0.87 12.54
C ALA A 232 -18.25 0.91 11.38
N ALA A 233 -18.21 1.97 10.55
CA ALA A 233 -19.03 2.05 9.35
C ALA A 233 -18.74 0.91 8.35
N CYS A 234 -17.47 0.56 8.15
CA CYS A 234 -17.10 -0.56 7.28
C CYS A 234 -17.56 -1.92 7.83
N MET A 235 -17.43 -2.12 9.15
CA MET A 235 -17.90 -3.34 9.79
C MET A 235 -19.43 -3.46 9.73
N ALA A 236 -20.17 -2.35 9.87
CA ALA A 236 -21.61 -2.31 9.66
C ALA A 236 -22.03 -2.66 8.21
N MET A 237 -21.15 -2.43 7.22
CA MET A 237 -21.34 -2.85 5.83
C MET A 237 -20.98 -4.32 5.56
N GLY A 238 -20.52 -5.07 6.57
CA GLY A 238 -20.22 -6.50 6.47
C GLY A 238 -18.73 -6.85 6.44
N ALA A 239 -17.82 -5.86 6.52
CA ALA A 239 -16.39 -6.14 6.63
C ALA A 239 -16.07 -6.81 7.98
N ALA A 240 -15.13 -7.76 7.99
CA ALA A 240 -14.64 -8.41 9.19
C ALA A 240 -13.53 -7.60 9.91
N GLY A 241 -13.00 -6.57 9.25
CA GLY A 241 -11.94 -5.71 9.76
C GLY A 241 -11.53 -4.68 8.73
N VAL A 242 -10.44 -3.98 8.98
CA VAL A 242 -9.94 -2.93 8.09
C VAL A 242 -8.46 -3.08 7.78
N TRP A 243 -8.08 -2.82 6.54
CA TRP A 243 -6.71 -2.73 6.05
C TRP A 243 -6.38 -1.27 5.78
N THR A 244 -5.44 -0.73 6.56
CA THR A 244 -5.15 0.70 6.63
C THR A 244 -3.71 0.95 6.23
N GLY A 245 -3.47 2.02 5.48
CA GLY A 245 -2.13 2.39 5.00
C GLY A 245 -1.77 3.83 5.36
N SER A 246 -2.55 4.79 4.85
CA SER A 246 -2.21 6.22 4.96
C SER A 246 -2.09 6.73 6.39
N VAL A 247 -2.89 6.23 7.32
CA VAL A 247 -2.86 6.67 8.73
C VAL A 247 -1.49 6.45 9.39
N TRP A 248 -0.73 5.45 8.92
CA TRP A 248 0.58 5.12 9.47
C TRP A 248 1.71 6.01 8.96
N LEU A 249 1.49 6.80 7.90
CA LEU A 249 2.53 7.61 7.27
C LEU A 249 3.00 8.78 8.15
N THR A 250 2.16 9.26 9.07
CA THR A 250 2.46 10.41 9.93
C THR A 250 2.76 10.03 11.38
N CYS A 251 2.79 8.74 11.72
CA CYS A 251 3.13 8.31 13.06
C CYS A 251 4.62 8.51 13.37
N ALA A 252 4.97 8.48 14.65
CA ALA A 252 6.32 8.76 15.12
C ALA A 252 7.35 7.76 14.56
N GLU A 253 6.96 6.50 14.44
CA GLU A 253 7.78 5.38 13.98
C GLU A 253 7.98 5.38 12.47
N SER A 254 7.09 6.01 11.69
CA SER A 254 7.19 6.00 10.23
C SER A 254 8.48 6.66 9.74
N ASP A 255 9.12 6.03 8.76
CA ASP A 255 10.27 6.53 8.00
C ASP A 255 9.90 7.57 6.92
N THR A 256 8.62 7.99 6.84
CA THR A 256 8.19 9.03 5.90
C THR A 256 9.00 10.31 6.13
N PRO A 257 9.60 10.90 5.08
CA PRO A 257 10.38 12.12 5.21
C PRO A 257 9.61 13.24 5.94
N PRO A 258 10.25 14.01 6.86
CA PRO A 258 9.56 15.04 7.64
C PRO A 258 8.77 16.05 6.79
N VAL A 259 9.35 16.47 5.65
CA VAL A 259 8.68 17.36 4.69
C VAL A 259 7.36 16.78 4.15
N LEU A 260 7.29 15.46 3.93
CA LEU A 260 6.07 14.80 3.48
C LEU A 260 5.08 14.65 4.62
N LYS A 261 5.54 14.32 5.84
CA LYS A 261 4.67 14.29 7.03
C LYS A 261 4.00 15.64 7.26
N GLU A 262 4.77 16.73 7.23
CA GLU A 262 4.24 18.10 7.36
C GLU A 262 3.18 18.42 6.31
N LYS A 263 3.46 18.10 5.03
CA LYS A 263 2.48 18.32 3.95
C LYS A 263 1.22 17.48 4.12
N MET A 264 1.34 16.23 4.57
CA MET A 264 0.19 15.36 4.84
C MET A 264 -0.66 15.91 5.98
N LEU A 265 -0.05 16.34 7.08
CA LEU A 265 -0.76 16.89 8.25
C LEU A 265 -1.50 18.20 7.96
N GLN A 266 -1.09 18.93 6.92
CA GLN A 266 -1.74 20.16 6.47
C GLN A 266 -2.77 19.94 5.36
N ALA A 267 -2.79 18.75 4.75
CA ALA A 267 -3.62 18.46 3.59
C ALA A 267 -5.07 18.13 3.98
N SER A 268 -5.99 18.55 3.12
CA SER A 268 -7.39 18.17 3.14
C SER A 268 -7.68 16.96 2.24
N SER A 269 -8.89 16.39 2.34
CA SER A 269 -9.33 15.27 1.48
C SER A 269 -9.37 15.59 -0.02
N ARG A 270 -9.29 16.89 -0.38
CA ARG A 270 -9.28 17.40 -1.77
C ARG A 270 -7.88 17.51 -2.35
N GLU A 271 -6.84 17.38 -1.54
CA GLU A 271 -5.44 17.57 -1.92
C GLU A 271 -4.76 16.24 -2.24
N THR A 272 -5.54 15.29 -2.75
CA THR A 272 -5.01 14.07 -3.38
C THR A 272 -5.55 13.96 -4.80
N VAL A 273 -4.74 13.35 -5.66
CA VAL A 273 -5.10 13.11 -7.07
C VAL A 273 -4.97 11.63 -7.36
N ARG A 274 -5.98 11.06 -8.01
CA ARG A 274 -5.94 9.70 -8.58
C ARG A 274 -5.59 9.81 -10.05
N SER A 275 -4.41 9.32 -10.42
CA SER A 275 -3.91 9.42 -11.79
C SER A 275 -3.03 8.23 -12.19
N ARG A 276 -2.85 8.06 -13.50
CA ARG A 276 -1.88 7.15 -14.12
C ARG A 276 -0.49 7.78 -14.24
N SER A 277 -0.32 9.08 -14.00
CA SER A 277 0.91 9.81 -14.29
C SER A 277 2.15 9.34 -13.55
N ARG A 278 2.02 8.66 -12.39
CA ARG A 278 3.17 8.12 -11.67
C ARG A 278 3.65 6.78 -12.20
N THR A 279 2.76 5.80 -12.36
CA THR A 279 3.17 4.40 -12.65
C THR A 279 2.60 3.83 -13.94
N GLY A 280 1.69 4.56 -14.59
CA GLY A 280 0.96 4.11 -15.76
C GLY A 280 -0.32 3.34 -15.45
N LYS A 281 -0.53 2.96 -14.18
CA LYS A 281 -1.79 2.47 -13.61
C LYS A 281 -2.34 3.51 -12.62
N HIS A 282 -3.67 3.55 -12.46
CA HIS A 282 -4.28 4.48 -11.51
C HIS A 282 -3.74 4.25 -10.11
N SER A 283 -3.21 5.33 -9.53
CA SER A 283 -2.77 5.40 -8.14
C SER A 283 -3.12 6.76 -7.56
N ARG A 284 -3.37 6.82 -6.25
CA ARG A 284 -3.66 8.06 -5.54
C ARG A 284 -2.48 8.54 -4.72
N GLN A 285 -2.21 9.84 -4.83
CA GLN A 285 -1.09 10.49 -4.18
C GLN A 285 -1.44 11.92 -3.79
N LEU A 286 -0.62 12.49 -2.91
CA LEU A 286 -0.71 13.87 -2.48
C LEU A 286 -0.52 14.78 -3.70
N ARG A 287 -1.40 15.75 -3.87
CA ARG A 287 -1.33 16.73 -4.96
C ARG A 287 -0.11 17.64 -4.74
N SER A 288 0.59 17.95 -5.83
CA SER A 288 1.75 18.85 -5.84
C SER A 288 1.91 19.46 -7.24
N PRO A 289 2.77 20.48 -7.43
CA PRO A 289 3.11 20.97 -8.76
C PRO A 289 3.63 19.88 -9.70
N TRP A 290 4.27 18.82 -9.17
CA TRP A 290 4.66 17.64 -9.96
C TRP A 290 3.43 16.98 -10.58
N THR A 291 2.42 16.67 -9.76
CA THR A 291 1.21 16.01 -10.26
C THR A 291 0.42 16.91 -11.19
N ASP A 292 0.32 18.19 -10.86
CA ASP A 292 -0.43 19.17 -11.66
C ASP A 292 0.19 19.37 -13.05
N ALA A 293 1.52 19.31 -13.15
CA ALA A 293 2.20 19.35 -14.44
C ALA A 293 1.79 18.15 -15.31
N TRP A 294 1.74 16.94 -14.75
CA TRP A 294 1.36 15.73 -15.48
C TRP A 294 -0.14 15.64 -15.82
N GLU A 295 -1.01 16.31 -15.06
CA GLU A 295 -2.45 16.40 -15.38
C GLU A 295 -2.78 17.55 -16.34
N SER A 296 -1.79 18.36 -16.72
CA SER A 296 -1.99 19.48 -17.65
C SER A 296 -2.15 19.00 -19.10
N ASN A 297 -2.83 19.82 -19.92
CA ASN A 297 -2.97 19.55 -21.35
C ASN A 297 -1.63 19.56 -22.12
N ALA A 298 -0.55 20.08 -21.52
CA ALA A 298 0.78 20.09 -22.10
C ALA A 298 1.56 18.79 -21.85
N ALA A 299 1.10 17.94 -20.92
CA ALA A 299 1.76 16.68 -20.61
C ALA A 299 1.49 15.61 -21.68
N PRO A 300 2.47 14.76 -22.00
CA PRO A 300 2.20 13.56 -22.78
C PRO A 300 1.30 12.61 -21.99
N LYS A 301 0.49 11.82 -22.71
CA LYS A 301 -0.43 10.86 -22.07
C LYS A 301 0.37 9.82 -21.28
N PRO A 302 0.03 9.51 -20.02
CA PRO A 302 0.78 8.54 -19.24
C PRO A 302 0.92 7.18 -19.94
N LEU A 303 2.15 6.66 -19.97
CA LEU A 303 2.46 5.36 -20.54
C LEU A 303 1.80 4.23 -19.73
N ALA A 304 1.74 3.03 -20.28
CA ALA A 304 1.32 1.86 -19.50
C ALA A 304 2.37 1.51 -18.44
N MET A 305 1.95 0.86 -17.36
CA MET A 305 2.88 0.24 -16.42
C MET A 305 3.60 -0.93 -17.13
N PRO A 306 4.92 -1.11 -16.97
CA PRO A 306 5.84 -0.39 -16.07
C PRO A 306 6.59 0.79 -16.70
N LEU A 307 6.30 1.17 -17.95
CA LEU A 307 7.06 2.20 -18.70
C LEU A 307 7.04 3.56 -18.02
N GLN A 308 5.89 4.00 -17.51
CA GLN A 308 5.77 5.32 -16.86
C GLN A 308 6.66 5.44 -15.62
N SER A 309 6.83 4.37 -14.83
CA SER A 309 7.70 4.38 -13.65
C SER A 309 9.17 4.61 -14.02
N GLN A 310 9.60 4.24 -15.22
CA GLN A 310 10.97 4.51 -15.69
C GLN A 310 11.23 6.01 -15.87
N VAL A 311 10.18 6.80 -16.09
CA VAL A 311 10.23 8.26 -16.24
C VAL A 311 10.17 8.93 -14.87
N THR A 312 9.32 8.47 -13.97
CA THR A 312 8.94 9.26 -12.78
C THR A 312 9.73 8.93 -11.51
N GLU A 313 10.19 7.69 -11.34
CA GLU A 313 10.76 7.25 -10.05
C GLU A 313 12.10 7.94 -9.75
N ASN A 314 12.99 8.07 -10.74
CA ASN A 314 14.27 8.76 -10.59
C ASN A 314 14.10 10.25 -10.23
N PRO A 315 13.33 11.05 -10.99
CA PRO A 315 13.03 12.43 -10.61
C PRO A 315 12.45 12.56 -9.21
N LEU A 316 11.45 11.73 -8.86
CA LEU A 316 10.82 11.80 -7.54
C LEU A 316 11.77 11.40 -6.41
N ALA A 317 12.65 10.42 -6.63
CA ALA A 317 13.70 10.08 -5.67
C ALA A 317 14.68 11.23 -5.45
N LYS A 318 15.07 11.95 -6.51
CA LYS A 318 15.89 13.17 -6.40
C LYS A 318 15.17 14.28 -5.65
N VAL A 319 13.90 14.52 -5.99
CA VAL A 319 13.03 15.50 -5.29
C VAL A 319 12.96 15.20 -3.80
N THR A 320 12.75 13.94 -3.40
CA THR A 320 12.73 13.56 -1.98
C THR A 320 14.03 13.92 -1.28
N LYS A 321 15.19 13.50 -1.82
CA LYS A 321 16.50 13.78 -1.23
C LYS A 321 16.78 15.27 -1.10
N LEU A 322 16.46 16.05 -2.13
CA LEU A 322 16.67 17.50 -2.12
C LEU A 322 15.73 18.21 -1.14
N ALA A 323 14.49 17.74 -1.00
CA ALA A 323 13.53 18.30 -0.06
C ALA A 323 13.96 18.07 1.40
N GLU A 324 14.58 16.92 1.71
CA GLU A 324 15.13 16.60 3.04
C GLU A 324 16.27 17.54 3.47
N ILE A 325 17.07 18.02 2.51
CA ILE A 325 18.13 19.01 2.78
C ILE A 325 17.66 20.46 2.60
N GLY A 326 16.35 20.68 2.45
CA GLY A 326 15.75 22.01 2.48
C GLY A 326 15.60 22.74 1.14
N HIS A 327 15.81 22.08 -0.01
CA HIS A 327 15.64 22.71 -1.32
C HIS A 327 14.18 23.12 -1.60
N GLU A 328 13.91 24.42 -1.76
CA GLU A 328 12.56 24.96 -1.82
C GLU A 328 11.71 24.36 -2.95
N GLY A 329 12.23 24.36 -4.18
CA GLY A 329 11.53 23.77 -5.32
C GLY A 329 11.25 22.27 -5.16
N ALA A 330 12.12 21.56 -4.43
CA ALA A 330 11.94 20.14 -4.16
C ALA A 330 10.86 19.92 -3.09
N ARG A 331 10.80 20.76 -2.05
CA ARG A 331 9.71 20.75 -1.07
C ARG A 331 8.35 20.99 -1.73
N GLN A 332 8.28 21.90 -2.71
CA GLN A 332 7.07 22.14 -3.50
C GLN A 332 6.68 20.88 -4.29
N LEU A 333 7.61 20.31 -5.07
CA LEU A 333 7.37 19.12 -5.91
C LEU A 333 7.13 17.83 -5.12
N SER A 334 7.56 17.76 -3.86
CA SER A 334 7.47 16.56 -3.04
C SER A 334 6.04 16.01 -2.97
N THR A 335 5.88 14.74 -3.29
CA THR A 335 4.60 14.02 -3.27
C THR A 335 4.82 12.57 -2.86
N SER A 336 3.82 11.97 -2.22
CA SER A 336 3.82 10.55 -1.88
C SER A 336 2.42 9.96 -1.99
N TRP A 337 2.34 8.65 -2.06
CA TRP A 337 1.06 7.94 -2.04
C TRP A 337 0.37 8.15 -0.70
N VAL A 338 -0.86 8.65 -0.75
CA VAL A 338 -1.71 8.88 0.41
C VAL A 338 -3.17 8.91 -0.05
N GLY A 339 -4.06 8.36 0.77
CA GLY A 339 -5.49 8.30 0.49
C GLY A 339 -6.22 9.58 0.87
N GLN A 340 -7.50 9.66 0.51
CA GLN A 340 -8.35 10.83 0.81
C GLN A 340 -8.61 11.03 2.31
N GLY A 341 -8.36 10.00 3.12
CA GLY A 341 -8.38 10.09 4.58
C GLY A 341 -7.32 11.04 5.16
N VAL A 342 -6.36 11.52 4.35
CA VAL A 342 -5.32 12.47 4.79
C VAL A 342 -5.89 13.70 5.50
N GLY A 343 -7.08 14.17 5.10
CA GLY A 343 -7.75 15.30 5.74
C GLY A 343 -8.20 15.10 7.20
N LEU A 344 -8.07 13.89 7.74
CA LEU A 344 -8.34 13.59 9.15
C LEU A 344 -7.05 13.29 9.93
N MET A 345 -5.90 13.25 9.26
CA MET A 345 -4.58 13.07 9.89
C MET A 345 -4.09 14.44 10.35
N SER A 346 -4.27 14.76 11.63
CA SER A 346 -4.07 16.13 12.14
C SER A 346 -2.87 16.30 13.07
N SER A 347 -2.27 15.20 13.56
CA SER A 347 -1.08 15.27 14.39
C SER A 347 -0.19 14.03 14.25
N THR A 348 1.08 14.15 14.66
CA THR A 348 1.98 13.01 14.79
C THR A 348 1.81 12.38 16.17
N GLN A 349 1.56 11.07 16.18
CA GLN A 349 1.35 10.26 17.38
C GLN A 349 2.10 8.93 17.21
N SER A 350 2.29 8.17 18.29
CA SER A 350 2.82 6.81 18.15
C SER A 350 1.81 5.90 17.46
N ALA A 351 2.28 4.90 16.73
CA ALA A 351 1.42 3.88 16.12
C ALA A 351 0.50 3.23 17.16
N LYS A 352 1.03 2.95 18.35
CA LYS A 352 0.26 2.44 19.50
C LYS A 352 -0.89 3.38 19.92
N ALA A 353 -0.64 4.68 19.99
CA ALA A 353 -1.70 5.65 20.33
C ALA A 353 -2.80 5.65 19.29
N ILE A 354 -2.44 5.61 17.99
CA ILE A 354 -3.41 5.53 16.89
C ILE A 354 -4.27 4.27 17.00
N VAL A 355 -3.67 3.10 17.32
CA VAL A 355 -4.44 1.86 17.52
C VAL A 355 -5.48 2.02 18.64
N TYR A 356 -5.11 2.65 19.76
CA TYR A 356 -6.03 2.89 20.87
C TYR A 356 -7.12 3.91 20.54
N GLU A 357 -6.81 4.94 19.77
CA GLU A 357 -7.82 5.88 19.25
C GLU A 357 -8.80 5.17 18.31
N PHE A 358 -8.33 4.27 17.44
CA PHE A 358 -9.21 3.42 16.65
C PHE A 358 -10.16 2.59 17.52
N MET A 359 -9.67 1.98 18.60
CA MET A 359 -10.52 1.23 19.53
C MET A 359 -11.57 2.11 20.19
N GLN A 360 -11.18 3.30 20.67
CA GLN A 360 -12.07 4.24 21.33
C GLN A 360 -13.14 4.78 20.38
N ASP A 361 -12.73 5.27 19.20
CA ASP A 361 -13.63 5.79 18.17
C ASP A 361 -14.60 4.73 17.68
N TYR A 362 -14.11 3.49 17.50
CA TYR A 362 -14.95 2.36 17.12
C TYR A 362 -16.04 2.10 18.16
N LEU A 363 -15.68 2.08 19.45
CA LEU A 363 -16.63 1.90 20.54
C LEU A 363 -17.71 2.99 20.52
N VAL A 364 -17.30 4.27 20.45
CA VAL A 364 -18.23 5.41 20.42
C VAL A 364 -19.17 5.34 19.21
N ALA A 365 -18.65 4.99 18.03
CA ALA A 365 -19.47 4.84 16.83
C ALA A 365 -20.44 3.66 16.95
N SER A 366 -20.02 2.54 17.54
CA SER A 366 -20.85 1.35 17.77
C SER A 366 -21.99 1.65 18.74
N GLU A 367 -21.71 2.37 19.83
CA GLU A 367 -22.72 2.80 20.80
C GLU A 367 -23.75 3.73 20.15
N ARG A 368 -23.29 4.69 19.32
CA ARG A 368 -24.16 5.59 18.57
C ARG A 368 -25.09 4.83 17.62
N LEU A 369 -24.58 3.84 16.91
CA LEU A 369 -25.38 3.01 16.00
C LEU A 369 -26.39 2.17 16.79
N ARG A 370 -25.97 1.52 17.88
CA ARG A 370 -26.85 0.76 18.76
C ARG A 370 -28.00 1.63 19.30
N ALA A 371 -27.71 2.86 19.72
CA ALA A 371 -28.71 3.79 20.23
C ALA A 371 -29.74 4.26 19.18
N SER A 372 -29.52 4.00 17.89
CA SER A 372 -30.52 4.29 16.84
C SER A 372 -31.61 3.22 16.72
N LEU A 373 -31.45 2.07 17.38
CA LEU A 373 -32.46 1.03 17.47
C LEU A 373 -33.32 1.30 18.71
N THR A 374 -34.64 1.32 18.58
CA THR A 374 -35.55 1.24 19.73
C THR A 374 -35.58 -0.20 20.24
N GLU A 375 -35.57 -0.38 21.56
CA GLU A 375 -35.68 -1.69 22.25
C GLU A 375 -36.88 -2.54 21.77
#